data_AF-A0A392QBN8-F1
#
_entry.id   AF-A0A392QBN8-F1
#
_cell.length_a   1.000
_cell.length_b   1.000
_cell.length_c   1.000
_cell.angle_alpha   90.00
_cell.angle_beta   90.00
_cell.angle_gamma   90.00
#
_symmetry.space_group_name_H-M   'P 1'
#
loop_
_entity.id
_entity.type
_entity.pdbx_description
1 polymer ?
#
loop_
_entity_poly.entity_id
_entity_poly.type
_entity_poly.pdbx_seq_one_letter_code
_entity_poly.pdbx_strand_id
1 'polypeptide(L)'
;MAAASSSSSDPQWIHDVFINFRGEDTRKNIVSHLYAALSNAGINTFLDDEKLRRGMELGPELLGAIEGSRISIVVFSKTYTSSTWCLKEL
;
A
#
# COMPACT_ATOMS: atom_id res chain seq x y z
N MET A 1 -12.78 23.38 -37.77
CA MET A 1 -13.25 22.18 -37.05
C MET A 1 -12.41 22.03 -35.80
N ALA A 2 -12.97 22.23 -34.61
CA ALA A 2 -12.25 22.04 -33.36
C ALA A 2 -12.18 20.54 -33.07
N ALA A 3 -10.97 20.00 -32.89
CA ALA A 3 -10.77 18.61 -32.49
C ALA A 3 -11.24 18.45 -31.04
N ALA A 4 -12.14 17.49 -30.79
CA ALA A 4 -12.49 17.10 -29.44
C ALA A 4 -11.27 16.44 -28.79
N SER A 5 -10.66 17.13 -27.83
CA SER A 5 -9.62 16.57 -26.97
C SER A 5 -10.27 15.50 -26.09
N SER A 6 -10.01 14.23 -26.40
CA SER A 6 -10.33 13.12 -25.49
C SER A 6 -9.43 13.25 -24.26
N SER A 7 -9.96 13.81 -23.17
CA SER A 7 -9.31 13.72 -21.86
C SER A 7 -9.38 12.26 -21.42
N SER A 8 -8.26 11.54 -21.50
CA SER A 8 -8.12 10.30 -20.76
C SER A 8 -8.21 10.66 -19.28
N SER A 9 -9.30 10.28 -18.62
CA SER A 9 -9.38 10.33 -17.16
C SER A 9 -8.38 9.30 -16.65
N ASP A 10 -7.14 9.72 -16.38
CA ASP A 10 -6.23 8.88 -15.61
C ASP A 10 -6.97 8.49 -14.32
N PRO A 11 -6.93 7.21 -13.91
CA PRO A 11 -7.57 6.81 -12.66
C PRO A 11 -7.03 7.72 -11.56
N GLN A 12 -7.92 8.32 -10.78
CA GLN A 12 -7.52 9.14 -9.63
C GLN A 12 -7.04 8.20 -8.52
N TRP A 13 -5.79 7.80 -8.62
CA TRP A 13 -5.14 7.01 -7.59
C TRP A 13 -4.96 7.86 -6.34
N ILE A 14 -5.34 7.30 -5.19
CA ILE A 14 -5.19 7.93 -3.88
C ILE A 14 -3.73 7.86 -3.44
N HIS A 15 -3.05 6.75 -3.75
CA HIS A 15 -1.64 6.53 -3.44
C HIS A 15 -0.86 6.06 -4.68
N ASP A 16 0.42 6.37 -4.73
CA ASP A 16 1.30 5.82 -5.77
C ASP A 16 1.66 4.36 -5.45
N VAL A 17 1.90 4.06 -4.18
CA VAL A 17 2.35 2.73 -3.75
C VAL A 17 1.60 2.29 -2.49
N PHE A 18 1.09 1.07 -2.49
CA PHE A 18 0.67 0.34 -1.32
C PHE A 18 1.75 -0.68 -0.94
N ILE A 19 2.18 -0.72 0.32
CA ILE A 19 3.15 -1.71 0.80
C ILE A 19 2.49 -2.63 1.81
N ASN A 20 2.41 -3.91 1.47
CA ASN A 20 1.97 -4.97 2.36
C ASN A 20 3.15 -5.64 3.07
N PHE A 21 3.09 -5.78 4.40
CA PHE A 21 4.16 -6.40 5.15
C PHE A 21 3.71 -6.87 6.54
N ARG A 22 4.39 -7.90 7.07
CA ARG A 22 4.25 -8.26 8.48
C ARG A 22 5.03 -7.30 9.36
N GLY A 23 4.29 -6.46 10.10
CA GLY A 23 4.86 -5.41 10.92
C GLY A 23 5.79 -5.88 12.05
N GLU A 24 5.62 -7.11 12.53
CA GLU A 24 6.51 -7.73 13.52
C GLU A 24 7.89 -8.09 12.93
N ASP A 25 7.91 -8.52 11.66
CA ASP A 25 9.10 -9.08 11.02
C ASP A 25 9.95 -8.00 10.36
N THR A 26 9.32 -7.04 9.70
CA THR A 26 10.01 -6.20 8.71
C THR A 26 9.94 -4.69 8.92
N ARG A 27 9.11 -4.21 9.86
CA ARG A 27 8.87 -2.77 10.05
C ARG A 27 10.13 -1.97 10.32
N LYS A 28 10.95 -2.44 11.27
CA LYS A 28 12.16 -1.73 11.72
C LYS A 28 13.40 -2.06 10.88
N ASN A 29 13.24 -2.81 9.78
CA ASN A 29 14.32 -3.15 8.87
C ASN A 29 14.00 -2.66 7.45
N ILE A 30 13.89 -3.56 6.47
CA ILE A 30 13.68 -3.26 5.06
C ILE A 30 12.49 -2.33 4.80
N VAL A 31 11.37 -2.47 5.51
CA VAL A 31 10.19 -1.63 5.27
C VAL A 31 10.43 -0.18 5.65
N SER A 32 11.11 0.08 6.78
CA SER A 32 11.46 1.46 7.17
C SER A 32 12.37 2.12 6.14
N HIS A 33 13.34 1.39 5.59
CA HIS A 33 14.24 1.91 4.56
C HIS A 33 13.52 2.13 3.23
N LEU A 34 12.68 1.18 2.81
CA LEU A 34 11.88 1.28 1.59
C LEU A 34 10.94 2.49 1.65
N TYR A 35 10.19 2.63 2.74
CA TYR A 35 9.29 3.76 2.94
C TYR A 35 10.03 5.11 2.93
N ALA A 36 11.16 5.20 3.64
CA ALA A 36 11.98 6.42 3.65
C ALA A 36 12.52 6.76 2.25
N ALA A 37 12.96 5.76 1.48
CA ALA A 37 13.46 5.97 0.12
C ALA A 37 12.35 6.46 -0.83
N LEU A 38 11.17 5.85 -0.78
CA LEU A 38 10.01 6.27 -1.57
C LEU A 38 9.56 7.69 -1.19
N SER A 39 9.47 7.98 0.12
CA SER A 39 9.12 9.30 0.61
C SER A 39 10.13 10.37 0.18
N ASN A 40 11.43 10.06 0.22
CA ASN A 40 12.48 10.98 -0.26
C ASN A 40 12.43 11.22 -1.77
N ALA A 41 11.89 10.26 -2.53
CA ALA A 41 11.63 10.39 -3.96
C ALA A 41 10.30 11.12 -4.27
N GLY A 42 9.54 11.52 -3.24
CA GLY A 42 8.24 12.19 -3.40
C GLY A 42 7.09 11.25 -3.77
N ILE A 43 7.24 9.95 -3.56
CA ILE A 43 6.24 8.93 -3.92
C ILE A 43 5.25 8.75 -2.76
N ASN A 44 3.96 9.00 -3.01
CA ASN A 44 2.93 8.87 -1.99
C ASN A 44 2.67 7.39 -1.66
N THR A 45 3.07 6.95 -0.47
CA THR A 45 3.10 5.54 -0.10
C THR A 45 2.21 5.25 1.10
N PHE A 46 1.31 4.28 0.98
CA PHE A 46 0.51 3.74 2.07
C PHE A 46 1.17 2.49 2.66
N LEU A 47 1.29 2.43 3.99
CA LEU A 47 1.87 1.29 4.71
C LEU A 47 0.79 0.44 5.39
N ASP A 48 0.79 -0.85 5.07
CA ASP A 48 -0.05 -1.87 5.70
C ASP A 48 0.47 -2.27 7.09
N ASP A 49 0.40 -1.36 8.05
CA ASP A 49 0.97 -1.60 9.39
C ASP A 49 -0.06 -2.17 10.38
N GLU A 50 0.10 -3.44 10.75
CA GLU A 50 -0.75 -4.14 11.73
C GLU A 50 -0.94 -3.44 13.09
N LYS A 51 0.01 -2.61 13.56
CA LYS A 51 -0.13 -1.88 14.83
C LYS A 51 -0.90 -0.59 14.66
N LEU A 52 -0.84 0.06 13.49
CA LEU A 52 -1.72 1.19 13.16
C LEU A 52 -3.17 0.74 13.01
N ARG A 53 -3.38 -0.55 12.72
CA ARG A 53 -4.69 -1.19 12.48
C ARG A 53 -5.39 -1.75 13.70
N ARG A 54 -4.76 -1.71 14.88
CA ARG A 54 -5.33 -2.27 16.11
C ARG A 54 -6.48 -1.38 16.61
N GLY A 55 -7.66 -1.51 15.99
CA GLY A 55 -8.87 -0.76 16.35
C GLY A 55 -9.78 -0.33 15.18
N MET A 56 -9.42 -0.55 13.91
CA MET A 56 -10.27 -0.19 12.75
C MET A 56 -10.95 -1.42 12.14
N GLU A 57 -12.21 -1.32 11.73
CA GLU A 57 -12.88 -2.39 10.97
C GLU A 57 -12.27 -2.51 9.57
N LEU A 58 -11.60 -3.64 9.34
CA LEU A 58 -10.59 -3.83 8.30
C LEU A 58 -11.06 -3.97 6.85
N GLY A 59 -12.36 -3.97 6.57
CA GLY A 59 -12.83 -4.25 5.22
C GLY A 59 -12.61 -3.07 4.25
N PRO A 60 -13.24 -1.91 4.50
CA PRO A 60 -13.37 -0.89 3.46
C PRO A 60 -12.09 -0.10 3.21
N GLU A 61 -11.36 0.30 4.26
CA GLU A 61 -10.16 1.14 4.10
C GLU A 61 -9.00 0.39 3.45
N LEU A 62 -8.84 -0.89 3.78
CA LEU A 62 -7.80 -1.72 3.21
C LEU A 62 -8.06 -2.00 1.72
N LEU A 63 -9.28 -2.42 1.37
CA LEU A 63 -9.68 -2.60 -0.03
C LEU A 63 -9.57 -1.29 -0.80
N GLY A 64 -9.99 -0.17 -0.21
CA GLY A 64 -9.85 1.15 -0.80
C GLY A 64 -8.39 1.58 -0.99
N ALA A 65 -7.49 1.20 -0.08
CA ALA A 65 -6.06 1.46 -0.24
C ALA A 65 -5.45 0.60 -1.36
N ILE A 66 -5.86 -0.67 -1.49
CA ILE A 66 -5.40 -1.56 -2.56
C ILE A 66 -5.92 -1.07 -3.93
N GLU A 67 -7.23 -0.87 -4.06
CA GLU A 67 -7.86 -0.40 -5.30
C GLU A 67 -7.45 1.04 -5.65
N GLY A 68 -7.20 1.88 -4.64
CA GLY A 68 -6.78 3.26 -4.78
C GLY A 68 -5.28 3.44 -5.01
N SER A 69 -4.50 2.36 -5.13
CA SER A 69 -3.04 2.45 -5.33
C SER A 69 -2.61 2.00 -6.73
N ARG A 70 -1.63 2.70 -7.31
CA ARG A 70 -1.08 2.38 -8.64
C ARG A 70 -0.25 1.11 -8.65
N ILE A 71 0.51 0.90 -7.57
CA ILE A 71 1.47 -0.18 -7.42
C ILE A 71 1.26 -0.81 -6.05
N SER A 72 1.30 -2.14 -5.99
CA SER A 72 1.35 -2.90 -4.74
C SER A 72 2.71 -3.58 -4.60
N ILE A 73 3.35 -3.42 -3.44
CA ILE A 73 4.60 -4.08 -3.07
C ILE A 73 4.32 -4.98 -1.87
N VAL A 74 4.55 -6.28 -2.01
CA VAL A 74 4.40 -7.24 -0.92
C VAL A 74 5.77 -7.67 -0.41
N VAL A 75 6.02 -7.47 0.89
CA VAL A 75 7.28 -7.84 1.55
C VAL A 75 7.11 -9.11 2.34
N PHE A 76 7.49 -10.24 1.74
CA PHE A 76 7.46 -11.54 2.40
C PHE A 76 8.54 -11.68 3.47
N SER A 77 8.18 -12.37 4.55
CA SER A 77 9.03 -12.67 5.69
C SER A 77 8.77 -14.08 6.20
N LYS A 78 9.63 -14.58 7.10
CA LYS A 78 9.55 -15.96 7.62
C LYS A 78 8.20 -16.30 8.24
N THR A 79 7.56 -15.34 8.90
CA THR A 79 6.27 -15.55 9.55
C THR A 79 5.14 -14.72 8.94
N TYR A 80 5.33 -14.24 7.70
CA TYR A 80 4.34 -13.45 6.96
C TYR A 80 2.96 -14.12 6.97
N THR A 81 2.90 -15.41 6.63
CA THR A 81 1.65 -16.19 6.57
C THR A 81 1.06 -16.52 7.95
N SER A 82 1.82 -16.32 9.02
CA SER A 82 1.30 -16.47 10.38
C SER A 82 0.41 -15.29 10.79
N SER A 83 0.29 -14.26 9.95
CA SER A 83 -0.69 -13.20 10.13
C SER A 83 -1.90 -13.48 9.28
N THR A 84 -3.06 -13.57 9.93
CA THR A 84 -4.36 -13.65 9.23
C THR A 84 -4.67 -12.40 8.41
N TRP A 85 -3.94 -11.30 8.64
CA TRP A 85 -4.07 -10.03 7.91
C TRP A 85 -3.35 -10.10 6.57
N CYS A 86 -2.05 -10.43 6.58
CA CYS A 86 -1.20 -10.56 5.39
C CYS A 86 -1.70 -11.53 4.31
N LEU A 87 -2.58 -12.48 4.66
CA LEU A 87 -3.16 -13.47 3.74
C LEU A 87 -4.53 -13.07 3.17
N LYS A 88 -5.25 -12.12 3.79
CA LYS A 88 -6.48 -11.55 3.21
C LYS A 88 -6.17 -10.46 2.18
N GLU A 89 -4.91 -10.04 2.11
CA GLU A 89 -4.39 -8.90 1.36
C GLU A 89 -3.75 -9.30 0.01
N LEU A 90 -3.69 -10.61 -0.28
CA LEU A 90 -3.28 -11.22 -1.56
C LEU A 90 -4.51 -11.73 -2.31
#